data_AF-A0A4Q8QJE0-F1
#
_entry.id   AF-A0A4Q8QJE0-F1
#
_cell.length_a   1.000
_cell.length_b   1.000
_cell.length_c   1.000
_cell.angle_alpha   90.00
_cell.angle_beta   90.00
_cell.angle_gamma   90.00
#
_symmetry.space_group_name_H-M   'P 1'
#
loop_
_entity.id
_entity.type
_entity.pdbx_description
1 polymer ?
#
loop_
_entity_poly.entity_id
_entity_poly.type
_entity_poly.pdbx_seq_one_letter_code
_entity_poly.pdbx_strand_id
1 'polypeptide(L)'
;MIVVGACAGATLLAAWMVRRFSPHASGSGIPHVEAVLHGQVPPAPFILVPVKFIGGILAIGSGLALGREGPTVQMGAGIAAFTARVGRLCWAD
;
A
#
# COMPACT_ATOMS: atom_id res chain seq x y z
N MET A 1 5.21 -3.74 30.24
CA MET A 1 3.93 -2.99 30.05
C MET A 1 4.08 -1.83 29.06
N ILE A 2 5.05 -0.93 29.23
CA ILE A 2 5.25 0.25 28.35
C ILE A 2 5.51 -0.14 26.88
N VAL A 3 6.41 -1.11 26.62
CA VAL A 3 6.75 -1.57 25.26
C VAL A 3 5.54 -2.19 24.55
N VAL A 4 4.75 -3.00 25.26
CA VAL A 4 3.53 -3.65 24.72
C VAL A 4 2.47 -2.59 24.36
N GLY A 5 2.30 -1.57 25.21
CA GLY A 5 1.38 -0.46 24.94
C GLY A 5 1.81 0.38 23.73
N ALA A 6 3.11 0.63 23.57
CA ALA A 6 3.64 1.36 22.42
C ALA A 6 3.45 0.60 21.09
N CYS A 7 3.73 -0.72 21.08
CA CYS A 7 3.51 -1.56 19.89
C CYS A 7 2.01 -1.66 19.51
N ALA A 8 1.13 -1.80 20.51
CA ALA A 8 -0.31 -1.81 20.30
C ALA A 8 -0.83 -0.47 19.76
N GLY A 9 -0.34 0.65 20.31
CA GLY A 9 -0.67 1.98 19.81
C GLY A 9 -0.22 2.21 18.35
N ALA A 10 1.00 1.79 18.02
CA ALA A 10 1.55 1.91 16.66
C ALA A 10 0.77 1.07 15.64
N THR A 11 0.39 -0.16 15.99
CA THR A 11 -0.43 -1.02 15.12
C THR A 11 -1.85 -0.48 14.93
N LEU A 12 -2.47 0.05 15.99
CA LEU A 12 -3.79 0.69 15.89
C LEU A 12 -3.74 1.95 15.01
N LEU A 13 -2.69 2.76 15.14
CA LEU A 13 -2.49 3.94 14.30
C LEU A 13 -2.27 3.56 12.84
N ALA A 14 -1.42 2.56 12.57
CA ALA A 14 -1.20 2.04 11.22
C ALA A 14 -2.50 1.49 10.60
N ALA A 15 -3.26 0.69 11.36
CA ALA A 15 -4.54 0.14 10.91
C ALA A 15 -5.57 1.25 10.65
N TRP A 16 -5.63 2.26 11.51
CA TRP A 16 -6.50 3.42 11.33
C TRP A 16 -6.13 4.22 10.09
N MET A 17 -4.84 4.46 9.86
CA MET A 17 -4.35 5.21 8.70
C MET A 17 -4.66 4.48 7.39
N VAL A 18 -4.45 3.16 7.33
CA VAL A 18 -4.83 2.34 6.17
C VAL A 18 -6.34 2.38 5.94
N ARG A 19 -7.16 2.18 6.99
CA ARG A 19 -8.62 2.22 6.88
C ARG A 19 -9.16 3.59 6.45
N ARG A 20 -8.54 4.68 6.91
CA ARG A 20 -9.05 6.03 6.65
C ARG A 20 -8.66 6.56 5.27
N PHE A 21 -7.45 6.28 4.81
CA PHE A 21 -6.90 6.91 3.60
C PHE A 21 -6.92 6.00 2.38
N SER A 22 -6.77 4.68 2.54
CA SER A 22 -6.83 3.76 1.40
C SER A 22 -7.11 2.32 1.86
N PRO A 23 -8.39 1.89 1.92
CA PRO A 23 -8.72 0.50 2.24
C PRO A 23 -8.10 -0.50 1.23
N HIS A 24 -7.78 -0.06 0.01
CA HIS A 24 -7.06 -0.83 -1.01
C HIS A 24 -5.57 -1.07 -0.67
N ALA A 25 -5.02 -0.38 0.34
CA ALA A 25 -3.67 -0.60 0.82
C ALA A 25 -3.57 -1.80 1.78
N SER A 26 -4.70 -2.36 2.23
CA SER A 26 -4.72 -3.53 3.10
C SER A 26 -4.22 -4.79 2.38
N GLY A 27 -3.49 -5.64 3.10
CA GLY A 27 -2.96 -6.91 2.58
C GLY A 27 -1.77 -6.77 1.64
N SER A 28 -1.48 -7.82 0.88
CA SER A 28 -0.30 -7.89 0.00
C SER A 28 -0.34 -6.84 -1.11
N GLY A 29 -1.51 -6.61 -1.72
CA GLY A 29 -1.65 -5.70 -2.86
C GLY A 29 -1.38 -6.35 -4.22
N ILE A 30 -0.74 -7.52 -4.26
CA ILE A 30 -0.47 -8.28 -5.49
C ILE A 30 -1.76 -8.60 -6.28
N PRO A 31 -2.85 -9.10 -5.66
CA PRO A 31 -4.08 -9.38 -6.41
C PRO A 31 -4.71 -8.13 -7.03
N HIS A 32 -4.50 -6.97 -6.42
CA HIS A 32 -4.97 -5.70 -6.98
C HIS A 32 -4.13 -5.28 -8.18
N VAL A 33 -2.79 -5.44 -8.12
CA VAL A 33 -1.91 -5.18 -9.26
C VAL A 33 -2.24 -6.11 -10.43
N GLU A 34 -2.45 -7.40 -10.17
CA GLU A 34 -2.88 -8.36 -11.19
C GLU A 34 -4.23 -7.99 -11.80
N ALA A 35 -5.22 -7.62 -10.99
CA ALA A 35 -6.52 -7.18 -11.48
C ALA A 35 -6.42 -5.89 -12.34
N VAL A 36 -5.50 -4.97 -12.01
CA VAL A 36 -5.23 -3.78 -12.84
C VAL A 36 -4.59 -4.18 -14.16
N LEU A 37 -3.63 -5.11 -14.14
CA LEU A 37 -2.98 -5.64 -15.35
C LEU A 37 -3.98 -6.39 -16.27
N HIS A 38 -4.98 -7.05 -15.70
CA HIS A 38 -6.06 -7.71 -16.45
C HIS A 38 -7.21 -6.77 -16.85
N GLY A 39 -7.09 -5.46 -16.62
CA GLY A 39 -8.12 -4.47 -16.93
C GLY A 39 -9.42 -4.64 -16.12
N GLN A 40 -9.41 -5.45 -15.06
CA GLN A 40 -10.59 -5.76 -14.25
C GLN A 40 -10.93 -4.64 -13.27
N VAL A 41 -9.93 -3.89 -12.82
CA VAL A 41 -10.09 -2.79 -11.85
C VAL A 41 -9.20 -1.59 -12.22
N PRO A 42 -9.61 -0.36 -11.89
CA PRO A 42 -8.80 0.82 -12.15
C PRO A 42 -7.53 0.84 -11.27
N PRO A 43 -6.43 1.45 -11.76
CA PRO A 43 -5.20 1.59 -10.99
C PRO A 43 -5.41 2.37 -9.69
N ALA A 44 -4.77 1.89 -8.63
CA ALA A 44 -4.81 2.54 -7.32
C ALA A 44 -4.37 4.02 -7.37
N PRO A 45 -4.97 4.88 -6.54
CA PRO A 45 -4.57 6.28 -6.46
C PRO A 45 -3.15 6.40 -5.93
N PHE A 46 -2.38 7.36 -6.44
CA PHE A 46 -0.98 7.60 -6.04
C PHE A 46 -0.78 7.76 -4.52
N ILE A 47 -1.80 8.25 -3.82
CA ILE A 47 -1.80 8.40 -2.35
C ILE A 47 -1.67 7.05 -1.61
N LEU A 48 -1.95 5.92 -2.25
CA LEU A 48 -1.73 4.59 -1.69
C LEU A 48 -0.25 4.35 -1.38
N VAL A 49 0.67 4.88 -2.20
CA VAL A 49 2.12 4.65 -2.07
C VAL A 49 2.67 5.17 -0.73
N PRO A 50 2.53 6.47 -0.39
CA PRO A 50 3.03 6.98 0.90
C PRO A 50 2.30 6.37 2.10
N VAL A 51 0.99 6.10 1.98
CA VAL A 51 0.21 5.46 3.07
C VAL A 51 0.72 4.06 3.36
N LYS A 52 0.97 3.26 2.32
CA LYS A 52 1.43 1.88 2.46
C LYS A 52 2.90 1.80 2.91
N PHE A 53 3.73 2.75 2.49
CA PHE A 53 5.10 2.88 2.97
C PHE A 53 5.17 3.20 4.47
N ILE A 54 4.50 4.28 4.91
CA ILE A 54 4.53 4.70 6.32
C ILE A 54 3.82 3.66 7.20
N GLY A 55 2.67 3.15 6.78
CA GLY A 55 1.95 2.09 7.49
C GLY A 55 2.77 0.80 7.62
N GLY A 56 3.51 0.44 6.57
CA GLY A 56 4.43 -0.70 6.58
C GLY A 56 5.60 -0.52 7.54
N ILE A 57 6.24 0.66 7.56
CA ILE A 57 7.32 0.99 8.50
C ILE A 57 6.83 0.90 9.95
N LEU A 58 5.65 1.47 10.24
CA LEU A 58 5.07 1.42 11.59
C LEU A 58 4.73 -0.01 12.01
N ALA A 59 4.17 -0.81 11.10
CA ALA A 59 3.81 -2.21 11.38
C ALA A 59 5.06 -3.07 11.62
N ILE A 60 6.07 -2.99 10.76
CA ILE A 60 7.34 -3.73 10.92
C ILE A 60 8.08 -3.24 12.17
N GLY A 61 8.14 -1.93 12.39
CA GLY A 61 8.76 -1.32 13.58
C GLY A 61 8.07 -1.70 14.89
N SER A 62 6.78 -2.05 14.85
CA SER A 62 6.04 -2.56 16.02
C SER A 62 6.26 -4.06 16.31
N GLY A 63 7.03 -4.76 15.48
CA GLY A 63 7.33 -6.19 15.63
C GLY A 63 6.35 -7.14 14.92
N LEU A 64 5.53 -6.63 14.00
CA LEU A 64 4.56 -7.45 13.27
C LEU A 64 5.27 -8.20 12.12
N ALA A 65 5.05 -9.51 12.02
CA ALA A 65 5.65 -10.36 10.99
C ALA A 65 4.99 -10.14 9.63
N LEU A 66 5.33 -9.05 8.95
CA LEU A 66 4.89 -8.76 7.58
C LEU A 66 6.04 -8.92 6.59
N GLY A 67 5.71 -9.48 5.43
CA GLY A 67 6.58 -9.50 4.26
C GLY A 67 6.61 -8.14 3.54
N ARG A 68 7.79 -7.75 3.06
CA ARG A 68 8.00 -6.52 2.29
C ARG A 68 7.70 -6.64 0.78
N GLU A 69 7.63 -7.88 0.27
CA GLU A 69 7.53 -8.17 -1.17
C GLU A 69 6.20 -7.70 -1.80
N GLY A 70 5.06 -7.94 -1.14
CA GLY A 70 3.76 -7.48 -1.64
C GLY A 70 3.65 -5.94 -1.69
N PRO A 71 3.96 -5.24 -0.59
CA PRO A 71 3.93 -3.78 -0.57
C PRO A 71 4.82 -3.11 -1.61
N THR A 72 6.04 -3.61 -1.84
CA THR A 72 6.95 -3.03 -2.84
C THR A 72 6.41 -3.16 -4.26
N VAL A 73 5.83 -4.32 -4.61
CA VAL A 73 5.19 -4.53 -5.92
C VAL A 73 4.01 -3.58 -6.13
N GLN A 74 3.10 -3.45 -5.15
CA GLN A 74 1.96 -2.54 -5.28
C GLN A 74 2.38 -1.07 -5.35
N MET A 75 3.41 -0.68 -4.60
CA MET A 75 3.97 0.68 -4.68
C MET A 75 4.59 0.93 -6.05
N GLY A 76 5.35 -0.03 -6.60
CA GLY A 76 5.93 0.06 -7.93
C GLY A 76 4.88 0.20 -9.03
N ALA A 77 3.83 -0.63 -8.99
CA ALA A 77 2.70 -0.53 -9.93
C ALA A 77 1.97 0.83 -9.84
N GLY A 78 1.79 1.35 -8.62
CA GLY A 78 1.19 2.67 -8.40
C GLY A 78 2.04 3.83 -8.96
N ILE A 79 3.36 3.76 -8.79
CA ILE A 79 4.29 4.74 -9.38
C ILE A 79 4.27 4.64 -10.91
N ALA A 80 4.32 3.43 -11.46
CA ALA A 80 4.27 3.21 -12.91
C ALA A 80 2.98 3.78 -13.53
N ALA A 81 1.82 3.52 -12.91
CA ALA A 81 0.53 4.06 -13.34
C ALA A 81 0.49 5.60 -13.25
N PHE A 82 1.09 6.19 -12.21
CA PHE A 82 1.19 7.64 -12.07
C PHE A 82 2.11 8.25 -13.14
N THR A 83 3.28 7.67 -13.38
CA THR A 83 4.20 8.13 -14.42
C THR A 83 3.60 8.01 -15.82
N ALA A 84 2.86 6.93 -16.10
CA ALA A 84 2.14 6.76 -17.35
C ALA A 84 1.08 7.85 -17.55
N ARG A 85 0.32 8.15 -16.50
CA ARG A 85 -0.69 9.23 -16.50
C ARG A 85 -0.06 10.61 -16.74
N VAL A 86 1.06 10.92 -16.08
CA VAL A 86 1.77 12.20 -16.24
C VAL A 86 2.40 12.32 -17.63
N GLY A 87 2.99 11.23 -18.13
CA GLY A 87 3.60 11.17 -19.46
C GLY A 87 2.59 11.15 -20.61
N ARG A 88 1.28 11.15 -20.34
CA ARG A 88 0.21 10.88 -21.34
C ARG A 88 0.51 9.63 -22.17
N LEU A 89 1.23 8.68 -21.58
CA LEU A 89 1.42 7.37 -22.16
C LEU A 89 0.08 6.67 -21.96
N CYS A 90 -0.79 6.76 -22.96
CA CYS A 90 -1.93 5.87 -23.04
C CYS A 90 -1.36 4.46 -23.01
N TRP A 91 -1.57 3.77 -21.90
CA TRP A 91 -1.53 2.33 -21.90
C TRP A 91 -2.61 1.94 -22.91
N ALA A 92 -2.19 1.54 -24.11
CA ALA A 92 -3.08 0.99 -25.11
C ALA A 92 -3.60 -0.32 -24.53
N ASP A 93 -4.88 -0.30 -24.23
CA ASP A 93 -5.85 -1.40 -24.07
C ASP A 93 -5.27 -2.78 -23.74
#